data_AF-A0A2E4ETU3-F1
#
_entry.id   AF-A0A2E4ETU3-F1
#
_cell.length_a   1.000
_cell.length_b   1.000
_cell.length_c   1.000
_cell.angle_alpha   90.00
_cell.angle_beta   90.00
_cell.angle_gamma   90.00
#
_symmetry.space_group_name_H-M   'P 1'
#
loop_
_entity.id
_entity.type
_entity.pdbx_description
1 polymer ?
#
loop_
_entity_poly.entity_id
_entity_poly.type
_entity_poly.pdbx_seq_one_letter_code
_entity_poly.pdbx_strand_id
1 'polypeptide(L)' 'MGKTVSTHHWSEDFALDQLQSKGLRLVERNYRTRRGEIDLILREEASLVFVEVRYRASSAFGR' A
#
# COMPACT_ATOMS: atom_id res chain seq x y z
N MET A 1 -4.11 -17.06 20.14
CA MET A 1 -3.91 -15.68 20.59
C MET A 1 -2.53 -15.21 20.13
N GLY A 2 -2.35 -14.94 18.83
CA GLY A 2 -1.08 -14.49 18.28
C GLY A 2 -1.36 -13.25 17.47
N LYS A 3 -1.06 -12.07 18.05
CA LYS A 3 -1.11 -10.82 17.29
C LYS A 3 0.06 -10.86 16.32
N THR A 4 -0.21 -11.14 15.05
CA THR A 4 0.78 -10.95 13.98
C THR A 4 1.12 -9.47 13.97
N VAL A 5 2.32 -9.12 14.42
CA VAL A 5 2.85 -7.77 14.32
C VAL A 5 3.08 -7.53 12.82
N SER A 6 2.16 -6.82 12.18
CA SER A 6 2.36 -6.33 10.82
C SER A 6 3.51 -5.34 10.85
N THR A 7 4.67 -5.76 10.34
CA THR A 7 5.84 -4.91 10.17
C THR A 7 5.48 -3.82 9.17
N HIS A 8 5.13 -2.63 9.66
CA HIS A 8 4.94 -1.46 8.82
C HIS A 8 6.28 -1.11 8.16
N HIS A 9 6.33 -1.14 6.83
CA HIS A 9 7.51 -0.73 6.09
C HIS A 9 7.46 0.76 5.79
N TRP A 10 8.58 1.45 6.00
CA TRP A 10 8.71 2.89 5.70
C TRP A 10 8.32 3.22 4.24
N SER A 11 8.47 2.27 3.32
CA SER A 11 8.09 2.42 1.91
C SER A 11 6.58 2.52 1.72
N GLU A 12 5.77 1.83 2.53
CA GLU A 12 4.31 1.95 2.50
C GLU A 12 3.85 3.29 3.04
N ASP A 13 4.47 3.76 4.13
CA ASP A 13 4.16 5.07 4.72
C ASP A 13 4.54 6.18 3.74
N PHE A 14 5.73 6.11 3.13
CA PHE A 14 6.14 7.05 2.08
C PHE A 14 5.18 7.05 0.89
N ALA A 15 4.79 5.86 0.40
CA ALA A 15 3.83 5.76 -0.70
C ALA A 15 2.47 6.36 -0.32
N LEU A 16 1.98 6.08 0.89
CA LEU A 16 0.72 6.61 1.40
C LEU A 16 0.75 8.14 1.48
N ASP A 17 1.80 8.73 2.06
CA ASP A 17 1.96 10.18 2.19
C ASP A 17 1.98 10.85 0.80
N GLN A 18 2.69 10.26 -0.16
CA GLN A 18 2.73 10.74 -1.53
C GLN A 18 1.36 10.68 -2.22
N LEU A 19 0.57 9.63 -1.99
CA LEU A 19 -0.76 9.50 -2.57
C LEU A 19 -1.78 10.43 -1.89
N GLN A 20 -1.70 10.58 -0.57
CA GLN A 20 -2.55 11.52 0.17
C GLN A 20 -2.27 12.97 -0.19
N SER A 21 -1.00 13.35 -0.40
CA SER A 21 -0.65 14.70 -0.88
C SER A 21 -1.18 15.00 -2.28
N LYS A 22 -1.48 13.96 -3.09
CA LYS A 22 -2.16 14.08 -4.38
C LYS A 22 -3.69 14.05 -4.30
N GLY A 23 -4.25 14.01 -3.10
CA GLY A 23 -5.70 14.07 -2.86
C GLY A 23 -6.40 12.71 -2.75
N LEU A 24 -5.66 11.59 -2.83
CA LEU A 24 -6.24 10.27 -2.59
C LEU A 24 -6.52 10.08 -1.11
N ARG A 25 -7.66 9.47 -0.79
CA ARG A 25 -8.05 9.20 0.60
C ARG A 25 -7.83 7.74 0.91
N LEU A 26 -7.14 7.46 2.02
CA LEU A 26 -6.95 6.10 2.48
C LEU A 26 -8.31 5.47 2.84
N VAL A 27 -8.54 4.26 2.33
CA VAL A 27 -9.69 3.42 2.70
C VAL A 27 -9.22 2.34 3.68
N GLU A 28 -8.17 1.59 3.33
CA GLU A 28 -7.63 0.52 4.16
C GLU A 28 -6.15 0.25 3.86
N ARG A 29 -5.41 -0.23 4.87
CA ARG A 29 -4.02 -0.69 4.76
C ARG A 29 -3.94 -2.16 5.12
N ASN A 30 -2.97 -2.87 4.55
CA ASN A 30 -2.70 -4.28 4.85
C ASN A 30 -3.96 -5.14 4.72
N TYR A 31 -4.74 -4.91 3.66
CA TYR A 31 -6.00 -5.62 3.42
C TYR A 31 -5.69 -7.08 3.10
N ARG A 32 -6.31 -8.01 3.83
CA ARG A 32 -6.05 -9.46 3.68
C ARG A 32 -7.34 -10.24 3.51
N THR A 33 -7.32 -11.19 2.60
CA THR A 33 -8.40 -12.16 2.37
C THR A 33 -7.82 -13.56 2.24
N ARG A 34 -8.69 -14.58 2.15
CA ARG A 34 -8.25 -15.95 1.84
C ARG A 34 -7.56 -16.09 0.48
N ARG A 35 -7.72 -15.10 -0.42
CA ARG A 35 -7.27 -15.16 -1.82
C ARG A 35 -6.05 -14.29 -2.11
N GLY A 36 -5.59 -13.49 -1.15
CA GLY A 36 -4.47 -12.60 -1.34
C GLY A 36 -4.51 -11.40 -0.39
N GLU A 37 -3.57 -10.50 -0.59
CA GLU A 37 -3.41 -9.27 0.17
C GLU A 37 -3.21 -8.08 -0.78
N ILE A 38 -3.52 -6.88 -0.28
CA ILE A 38 -3.26 -5.59 -0.92
C ILE A 38 -2.65 -4.66 0.13
N ASP A 39 -1.55 -3.98 -0.21
CA ASP A 39 -0.87 -3.09 0.74
C ASP A 39 -1.71 -1.86 1.09
N LEU A 40 -2.21 -1.13 0.09
CA LEU A 40 -3.04 0.06 0.29
C LEU A 40 -4.27 0.05 -0.63
N ILE A 41 -5.42 0.39 -0.07
CA ILE A 41 -6.65 0.68 -0.80
C ILE A 41 -6.98 2.16 -0.58
N LEU A 42 -7.09 2.93 -1.66
CA LEU A 42 -7.41 4.36 -1.63
C LEU A 42 -8.61 4.70 -2.49
N ARG A 43 -9.17 5.90 -2.27
CA ARG A 43 -10.25 6.49 -3.04
C ARG A 43 -9.77 7.75 -3.75
N GLU A 44 -10.04 7.85 -5.04
CA GLU A 44 -9.91 9.06 -5.86
C GLU A 44 -11.27 9.34 -6.50
N GLU A 45 -12.01 10.33 -6.00
CA GLU A 45 -13.37 10.64 -6.47
C GLU A 45 -14.30 9.40 -6.53
N ALA A 46 -14.66 8.93 -7.72
CA ALA A 46 -15.49 7.75 -7.97
C ALA A 46 -14.69 6.44 -8.07
N SER A 47 -13.36 6.51 -8.13
CA SER A 47 -12.46 5.38 -8.33
C SER A 47 -11.96 4.79 -7.02
N LEU A 48 -11.86 3.46 -6.97
CA LEU A 48 -11.16 2.72 -5.92
C LEU A 48 -9.81 2.28 -6.49
N VAL A 49 -8.72 2.65 -5.82
CA VAL A 49 -7.34 2.47 -6.27
C VAL A 49 -6.65 1.45 -5.37
N PHE A 50 -6.22 0.33 -5.96
CA PHE A 50 -5.45 -0.71 -5.28
C PHE A 50 -3.96 -0.51 -5.57
N VAL A 51 -3.14 -0.46 -4.52
CA VAL A 51 -1.72 -0.14 -4.64
C VAL A 51 -0.90 -1.24 -3.96
N GLU A 52 0.02 -1.81 -4.74
CA GLU A 52 1.08 -2.72 -4.31
C GLU A 52 2.39 -1.94 -4.21
N VAL A 53 2.98 -1.88 -3.02
CA VAL A 53 4.19 -1.09 -2.74
C VAL A 53 5.42 -1.97 -2.88
N ARG A 54 6.29 -1.65 -3.84
CA ARG A 54 7.55 -2.36 -4.04
C ARG A 54 8.74 -1.43 -3.89
N TYR A 55 9.53 -1.64 -2.83
CA TYR A 55 10.84 -1.00 -2.69
C TYR A 55 11.87 -1.71 -3.57
N ARG A 56 12.65 -0.94 -4.35
CA ARG A 56 13.78 -1.44 -5.12
C ARG A 56 15.03 -0.67 -4.73
N ALA A 57 16.06 -1.39 -4.26
CA ALA A 57 17.35 -0.81 -3.92
C ALA A 57 18.25 -0.57 -5.15
N SER A 58 17.98 -1.26 -6.27
CA SER A 58 18.69 -1.06 -7.53
C SER A 58 17.72 -1.12 -8.72
N SER A 59 18.03 -0.34 -9.76
CA SER A 59 17.32 -0.36 -11.05
C SER A 59 17.86 -1.42 -12.03
N ALA A 60 18.80 -2.26 -11.58
CA ALA A 60 19.49 -3.23 -12.42
C ALA A 60 18.59 -4.37 -12.92
N PHE A 61 17.41 -4.58 -12.35
CA PHE A 61 16.45 -5.58 -12.81
C PHE A 61 14.99 -5.08 -12.76
N GLY A 62 14.27 -5.33 -13.88
CA GLY A 62 12.82 -5.14 -14.05
C GLY A 62 12.45 -3.88 -14.82
N ARG A 63 11.73 -4.05 -15.94
CA ARG A 63 10.92 -2.99 -16.58
C ARG A 63 9.62 -2.80 -15.81
#